data_AF-A0A2V7H4G5-F1
#
_entry.id   AF-A0A2V7H4G5-F1
#
_cell.length_a   1.000
_cell.length_b   1.000
_cell.length_c   1.000
_cell.angle_alpha   90.00
_cell.angle_beta   90.00
_cell.angle_gamma   90.00
#
_symmetry.space_group_name_H-M   'P 1'
#
loop_
_entity.id
_entity.type
_entity.pdbx_description
1 polymer ?
#
loop_
_entity_poly.entity_id
_entity_poly.type
_entity_poly.pdbx_seq_one_letter_code
_entity_poly.pdbx_strand_id
1 'polypeptide(L)'
;DHLNVFSFDAVPAMCVRIGRSVSRMSQEGAIEFDRALDGLAERYPVHEDLANRILEDGLEAGFDFAASWSAPLDHAFLSPLTALYGTRPMPPLVPFWVNCFVAPLPPARRCFAAGQHIARVVADGPWNVAVIATGGLSHFPELSLARVGTSDVEFDRRVIGWMQRGEHASLTALTTKELHATGSHELLNWMVLL
;
A
#
# COMPACT_ATOMS: atom_id res chain seq x y z
N ASP A 1 -2.97 -1.40 -5.28
CA ASP A 1 -3.55 -1.39 -6.63
C ASP A 1 -4.10 -2.77 -6.89
N HIS A 2 -5.32 -2.83 -7.38
CA HIS A 2 -6.04 -4.07 -7.68
C HIS A 2 -6.04 -4.33 -9.19
N LEU A 3 -4.88 -4.15 -9.84
CA LEU A 3 -4.70 -4.18 -11.30
C LEU A 3 -5.52 -3.11 -12.04
N ASN A 4 -5.79 -2.01 -11.36
CA ASN A 4 -6.56 -0.88 -11.86
C ASN A 4 -5.65 0.22 -12.41
N VAL A 5 -4.47 0.37 -11.82
CA VAL A 5 -3.49 1.41 -12.13
C VAL A 5 -2.32 0.85 -12.94
N PHE A 6 -1.80 -0.31 -12.53
CA PHE A 6 -0.65 -0.95 -13.16
C PHE A 6 -1.12 -2.18 -13.94
N SER A 7 -1.05 -2.10 -15.27
CA SER A 7 -1.30 -3.23 -16.17
C SER A 7 -0.12 -4.20 -16.17
N PHE A 8 -0.30 -5.37 -16.81
CA PHE A 8 0.79 -6.33 -17.02
C PHE A 8 1.92 -5.82 -17.93
N ASP A 9 1.78 -4.64 -18.54
CA ASP A 9 2.86 -3.99 -19.29
C ASP A 9 3.97 -3.50 -18.36
N ALA A 10 3.62 -3.09 -17.13
CA ALA A 10 4.58 -2.64 -16.13
C ALA A 10 4.01 -2.78 -14.71
N VAL A 11 4.53 -3.74 -13.95
CA VAL A 11 4.16 -3.95 -12.54
C VAL A 11 5.35 -3.65 -11.62
N PRO A 12 5.43 -2.43 -11.06
CA PRO A 12 6.53 -2.07 -10.18
C PRO A 12 6.42 -2.81 -8.84
N ALA A 13 7.55 -3.26 -8.28
CA ALA A 13 7.56 -3.86 -6.94
C ALA A 13 7.05 -2.88 -5.88
N MET A 14 7.46 -1.61 -5.99
CA MET A 14 7.00 -0.49 -5.18
C MET A 14 6.98 0.78 -6.03
N CYS A 15 6.00 1.66 -5.82
CA CYS A 15 5.87 2.90 -6.58
C CYS A 15 5.46 4.08 -5.69
N VAL A 16 6.01 5.27 -5.96
CA VAL A 16 5.65 6.54 -5.31
C VAL A 16 4.94 7.46 -6.30
N ARG A 17 3.80 8.05 -5.89
CA ARG A 17 3.13 9.11 -6.67
C ARG A 17 3.84 10.44 -6.50
N ILE A 18 4.09 11.15 -7.60
CA ILE A 18 4.73 12.47 -7.58
C ILE A 18 3.98 13.54 -8.38
N GLY A 19 4.28 14.81 -8.19
CA GLY A 19 3.43 15.90 -8.66
C GLY A 19 2.61 16.52 -7.54
N ARG A 20 1.89 17.59 -7.87
CA ARG A 20 1.19 18.44 -6.88
C ARG A 20 -0.19 17.95 -6.49
N SER A 21 -0.78 17.06 -7.29
CA SER A 21 -2.10 16.49 -7.03
C SER A 21 -2.27 15.16 -7.75
N VAL A 22 -3.17 14.34 -7.23
CA VAL A 22 -3.55 13.05 -7.79
C VAL A 22 -5.05 12.98 -7.97
N SER A 23 -5.49 12.42 -9.09
CA SER A 23 -6.91 12.20 -9.34
C SER A 23 -7.39 10.94 -8.65
N ARG A 24 -8.64 10.91 -8.19
CA ARG A 24 -9.31 9.63 -7.94
C ARG A 24 -9.42 8.85 -9.25
N MET A 25 -9.52 7.55 -9.13
CA MET A 25 -9.86 6.71 -10.26
C MET A 25 -11.31 6.94 -10.67
N SER A 26 -11.53 6.96 -11.99
CA SER A 26 -12.83 6.96 -12.62
C SER A 26 -12.82 5.91 -13.71
N GLN A 27 -13.76 4.97 -13.67
CA GLN A 27 -13.87 3.88 -14.64
C GLN A 27 -15.33 3.73 -15.06
N GLU A 28 -15.58 3.65 -16.37
CA GLU A 28 -16.89 3.25 -16.88
C GLU A 28 -17.12 1.76 -16.58
N GLY A 29 -18.29 1.42 -16.04
CA GLY A 29 -18.61 0.03 -15.69
C GLY A 29 -17.89 -0.48 -14.44
N ALA A 30 -17.41 0.42 -13.57
CA ALA A 30 -16.73 0.07 -12.33
C ALA A 30 -17.54 -0.95 -11.51
N ILE A 31 -16.84 -1.95 -10.97
CA ILE A 31 -17.39 -2.91 -10.01
C ILE A 31 -17.80 -2.18 -8.72
N GLU A 32 -18.61 -2.82 -7.87
CA GLU A 32 -19.20 -2.14 -6.68
C GLU A 32 -18.17 -1.41 -5.80
N PHE A 33 -16.97 -1.97 -5.64
CA PHE A 33 -15.91 -1.36 -4.84
C PHE A 33 -15.43 -0.01 -5.39
N ASP A 34 -15.35 0.14 -6.70
CA ASP A 34 -14.91 1.39 -7.32
C ASP A 34 -16.06 2.40 -7.46
N ARG A 35 -17.32 1.95 -7.45
CA ARG A 35 -18.50 2.84 -7.31
C ARG A 35 -18.55 3.52 -5.94
N ALA A 36 -17.91 2.94 -4.92
CA ALA A 36 -17.79 3.61 -3.61
C ALA A 36 -17.00 4.93 -3.69
N LEU A 37 -16.32 5.20 -4.80
CA LEU A 37 -15.63 6.47 -5.06
C LEU A 37 -16.57 7.55 -5.63
N ASP A 38 -17.78 7.20 -6.02
CA ASP A 38 -18.74 8.16 -6.57
C ASP A 38 -19.16 9.16 -5.49
N GLY A 39 -19.13 10.44 -5.85
CA GLY A 39 -19.39 11.55 -4.91
C GLY A 39 -18.17 12.01 -4.10
N LEU A 40 -17.03 11.31 -4.19
CA LEU A 40 -15.77 11.80 -3.62
C LEU A 40 -15.14 12.88 -4.50
N ALA A 41 -14.23 13.67 -3.91
CA ALA A 41 -13.49 14.69 -4.65
C ALA A 41 -12.69 14.07 -5.81
N GLU A 42 -12.66 14.77 -6.94
CA GLU A 42 -11.95 14.30 -8.14
C GLU A 42 -10.44 14.31 -7.98
N ARG A 43 -9.90 15.25 -7.20
CA ARG A 43 -8.45 15.43 -7.01
C ARG A 43 -8.11 15.67 -5.55
N TYR A 44 -6.96 15.14 -5.16
CA TYR A 44 -6.40 15.28 -3.83
C TYR A 44 -5.00 15.91 -3.90
N PRO A 45 -4.62 16.74 -2.91
CA PRO A 45 -3.28 17.31 -2.84
C PRO A 45 -2.23 16.21 -2.60
N VAL A 46 -1.08 16.34 -3.24
CA VAL A 46 0.09 15.46 -3.02
C VAL A 46 1.23 16.27 -2.42
N HIS A 47 1.93 15.70 -1.44
CA HIS A 47 3.10 16.32 -0.84
C HIS A 47 4.35 16.05 -1.70
N GLU A 48 4.50 16.80 -2.79
CA GLU A 48 5.55 16.58 -3.80
C GLU A 48 6.97 16.55 -3.23
N ASP A 49 7.33 17.47 -2.33
CA ASP A 49 8.70 17.52 -1.78
C ASP A 49 9.09 16.26 -0.97
N LEU A 50 8.17 15.75 -0.16
CA LEU A 50 8.37 14.51 0.61
C LEU A 50 8.42 13.29 -0.33
N ALA A 51 7.55 13.25 -1.34
CA ALA A 51 7.56 12.18 -2.33
C ALA A 51 8.87 12.13 -3.13
N ASN A 52 9.37 13.29 -3.57
CA ASN A 52 10.65 13.41 -4.25
C ASN A 52 11.80 13.01 -3.34
N ARG A 53 11.80 13.45 -2.07
CA ARG A 53 12.86 13.08 -1.12
C ARG A 53 12.90 11.57 -0.84
N ILE A 54 11.75 10.90 -0.74
CA ILE A 54 11.68 9.43 -0.61
C ILE A 54 12.35 8.74 -1.81
N LEU A 55 12.15 9.25 -3.02
CA LEU A 55 12.73 8.71 -4.25
C LEU A 55 14.23 8.99 -4.35
N GLU A 56 14.65 10.24 -4.15
CA GLU A 56 16.04 10.69 -4.27
C GLU A 56 16.92 10.02 -3.21
N ASP A 57 16.57 10.14 -1.93
CA ASP A 57 17.29 9.47 -0.84
C ASP A 57 17.18 7.93 -0.97
N GLY A 58 16.12 7.45 -1.63
CA GLY A 58 15.89 6.03 -1.89
C GLY A 58 16.95 5.41 -2.80
N LEU A 59 17.34 6.11 -3.87
CA LEU A 59 18.40 5.66 -4.78
C LEU A 59 19.72 5.48 -4.03
N GLU A 60 20.10 6.44 -3.19
CA GLU A 60 21.30 6.37 -2.36
C GLU A 60 21.23 5.25 -1.30
N ALA A 61 20.03 4.95 -0.80
CA ALA A 61 19.76 3.84 0.10
C ALA A 61 19.63 2.47 -0.61
N GLY A 62 19.83 2.41 -1.93
CA GLY A 62 19.76 1.19 -2.73
C GLY A 62 18.33 0.70 -3.00
N PHE A 63 17.37 1.61 -3.11
CA PHE A 63 15.99 1.32 -3.54
C PHE A 63 15.73 1.81 -4.97
N ASP A 64 15.21 0.91 -5.79
CA ASP A 64 14.72 1.19 -7.14
C ASP A 64 13.20 1.38 -7.12
N PHE A 65 12.73 2.44 -6.46
CA PHE A 65 11.30 2.77 -6.45
C PHE A 65 10.88 3.28 -7.84
N ALA A 66 9.76 2.77 -8.36
CA ALA A 66 9.14 3.39 -9.52
C ALA A 66 8.51 4.72 -9.13
N ALA A 67 8.53 5.69 -10.03
CA ALA A 67 7.80 6.95 -9.86
C ALA A 67 6.65 7.02 -10.87
N SER A 68 5.49 7.54 -10.45
CA SER A 68 4.35 7.73 -11.35
C SER A 68 3.75 9.12 -11.25
N TRP A 69 3.56 9.75 -12.43
CA TRP A 69 2.83 11.01 -12.60
C TRP A 69 1.34 10.82 -12.92
N SER A 70 0.92 9.60 -13.28
CA SER A 70 -0.42 9.35 -13.83
C SER A 70 -1.27 8.40 -12.99
N ALA A 71 -0.66 7.64 -12.08
CA ALA A 71 -1.37 6.67 -11.23
C ALA A 71 -2.51 7.33 -10.45
N PRO A 72 -3.79 7.00 -10.71
CA PRO A 72 -4.90 7.52 -9.91
C PRO A 72 -5.05 6.77 -8.59
N LEU A 73 -5.80 7.34 -7.64
CA LEU A 73 -6.16 6.65 -6.39
C LEU A 73 -7.42 5.82 -6.56
N ASP A 74 -7.32 4.51 -6.34
CA ASP A 74 -8.46 3.59 -6.27
C ASP A 74 -9.03 3.49 -4.84
N HIS A 75 -9.98 2.58 -4.65
CA HIS A 75 -10.60 2.30 -3.36
C HIS A 75 -9.61 1.86 -2.28
N ALA A 76 -8.48 1.25 -2.65
CA ALA A 76 -7.44 0.81 -1.71
C ALA A 76 -6.89 1.97 -0.86
N PHE A 77 -6.89 3.18 -1.42
CA PHE A 77 -6.51 4.41 -0.72
C PHE A 77 -7.73 5.14 -0.19
N LEU A 78 -8.75 5.34 -1.04
CA LEU A 78 -9.81 6.30 -0.73
C LEU A 78 -10.87 5.76 0.24
N SER A 79 -11.14 4.46 0.29
CA SER A 79 -12.08 3.89 1.27
C SER A 79 -11.63 4.11 2.72
N PRO A 80 -10.41 3.74 3.14
CA PRO A 80 -9.96 4.00 4.52
C PRO A 80 -9.82 5.50 4.82
N LEU A 81 -9.35 6.29 3.85
CA LEU A 81 -9.24 7.75 4.03
C LEU A 81 -10.60 8.42 4.22
N THR A 82 -11.61 8.01 3.46
CA THR A 82 -12.98 8.51 3.60
C THR A 82 -13.58 8.12 4.94
N ALA A 83 -13.36 6.88 5.40
CA ALA A 83 -13.80 6.45 6.71
C ALA A 83 -13.15 7.26 7.85
N LEU A 84 -11.86 7.59 7.71
CA LEU A 84 -11.12 8.37 8.70
C LEU A 84 -11.51 9.85 8.67
N TYR A 85 -11.51 10.49 7.50
CA TYR A 85 -11.66 11.95 7.37
C TYR A 85 -13.11 12.40 7.19
N GLY A 86 -13.99 11.54 6.67
CA GLY A 86 -15.35 11.92 6.29
C GLY A 86 -15.32 13.07 5.29
N THR A 87 -15.96 14.19 5.65
CA THR A 87 -16.00 15.42 4.82
C THR A 87 -14.89 16.42 5.17
N ARG A 88 -13.99 16.10 6.10
CA ARG A 88 -12.92 17.01 6.51
C ARG A 88 -11.88 17.16 5.38
N PRO A 89 -11.25 18.35 5.25
CA PRO A 89 -10.14 18.52 4.33
C PRO A 89 -9.02 17.51 4.62
N MET A 90 -8.60 16.79 3.58
CA MET A 90 -7.54 15.80 3.69
C MET A 90 -6.18 16.50 3.57
N PRO A 91 -5.20 16.19 4.44
CA PRO A 91 -3.84 16.69 4.26
C PRO A 91 -3.23 16.19 2.94
N PRO A 92 -2.18 16.85 2.43
CA PRO A 92 -1.42 16.36 1.28
C PRO A 92 -0.97 14.90 1.47
N LEU A 93 -1.24 14.07 0.47
CA LEU A 93 -0.92 12.65 0.50
C LEU A 93 0.47 12.37 -0.09
N VAL A 94 1.09 11.26 0.33
CA VAL A 94 2.17 10.62 -0.42
C VAL A 94 1.75 9.18 -0.71
N PRO A 95 1.03 8.95 -1.82
CA PRO A 95 0.61 7.60 -2.20
C PRO A 95 1.82 6.72 -2.51
N PHE A 96 1.87 5.57 -1.85
CA PHE A 96 2.92 4.56 -1.98
C PHE A 96 2.27 3.20 -2.26
N TRP A 97 2.58 2.59 -3.40
CA TRP A 97 2.10 1.26 -3.76
C TRP A 97 3.15 0.20 -3.46
N VAL A 98 2.67 -0.96 -3.03
CA VAL A 98 3.44 -2.21 -2.98
C VAL A 98 2.74 -3.21 -3.89
N ASN A 99 3.49 -3.90 -4.75
CA ASN A 99 2.95 -5.03 -5.49
C ASN A 99 2.75 -6.21 -4.53
N CYS A 100 1.48 -6.49 -4.23
CA CYS A 100 1.06 -7.61 -3.40
C CYS A 100 0.38 -8.72 -4.22
N PHE A 101 0.33 -8.59 -5.55
CA PHE A 101 -0.56 -9.41 -6.38
C PHE A 101 0.16 -10.20 -7.47
N VAL A 102 0.98 -9.53 -8.28
CA VAL A 102 1.61 -10.15 -9.46
C VAL A 102 3.00 -10.63 -9.12
N ALA A 103 3.23 -11.95 -9.16
CA ALA A 103 4.56 -12.49 -8.93
C ALA A 103 5.58 -12.02 -10.01
N PRO A 104 6.86 -11.82 -9.64
CA PRO A 104 7.44 -11.99 -8.30
C PRO A 104 7.09 -10.84 -7.34
N LEU A 105 6.73 -11.19 -6.10
CA LEU A 105 6.43 -10.21 -5.04
C LEU A 105 7.70 -9.78 -4.30
N PRO A 106 7.81 -8.52 -3.82
CA PRO A 106 8.86 -8.13 -2.91
C PRO A 106 8.78 -8.96 -1.62
N PRO A 107 9.91 -9.43 -1.06
CA PRO A 107 9.88 -10.16 0.20
C PRO A 107 9.54 -9.22 1.36
N ALA A 108 8.93 -9.76 2.43
CA ALA A 108 8.52 -8.98 3.62
C ALA A 108 9.66 -8.11 4.19
N ARG A 109 10.87 -8.66 4.32
CA ARG A 109 12.07 -7.91 4.74
C ARG A 109 12.39 -6.68 3.88
N ARG A 110 12.07 -6.71 2.58
CA ARG A 110 12.34 -5.58 1.66
C ARG A 110 11.28 -4.49 1.84
N CYS A 111 10.02 -4.86 2.07
CA CYS A 111 8.97 -3.92 2.45
C CYS A 111 9.28 -3.25 3.79
N PHE A 112 9.73 -4.02 4.78
CA PHE A 112 10.19 -3.48 6.07
C PHE A 112 11.37 -2.51 5.93
N ALA A 113 12.38 -2.87 5.14
CA ALA A 113 13.49 -1.97 4.85
C ALA A 113 13.02 -0.68 4.15
N ALA A 114 12.03 -0.75 3.26
CA ALA A 114 11.44 0.44 2.63
C ALA A 114 10.72 1.33 3.65
N GLY A 115 10.01 0.73 4.61
CA GLY A 115 9.42 1.45 5.75
C GLY A 115 10.48 2.18 6.58
N GLN A 116 11.58 1.50 6.92
CA GLN A 116 12.72 2.12 7.61
C GLN A 116 13.34 3.27 6.83
N HIS A 117 13.41 3.15 5.50
CA HIS A 117 13.85 4.24 4.64
C HIS A 117 12.93 5.45 4.72
N ILE A 118 11.62 5.25 4.54
CA ILE A 118 10.62 6.31 4.65
C ILE A 118 10.67 6.96 6.03
N ALA A 119 10.81 6.17 7.10
CA ALA A 119 10.92 6.68 8.47
C ALA A 119 12.14 7.60 8.66
N ARG A 120 13.30 7.28 8.08
CA ARG A 120 14.48 8.15 8.10
C ARG A 120 14.23 9.46 7.36
N VAL A 121 13.67 9.39 6.15
CA VAL A 121 13.34 10.58 5.35
C VAL A 121 12.38 11.51 6.10
N VAL A 122 11.37 10.94 6.76
CA VAL A 122 10.42 11.71 7.59
C VAL A 122 11.11 12.30 8.82
N ALA A 123 11.94 11.54 9.52
CA ALA A 123 12.64 12.00 10.72
C ALA A 123 13.64 13.15 10.43
N ASP A 124 14.28 13.11 9.25
CA ASP A 124 15.20 14.16 8.79
C ASP A 124 14.47 15.33 8.10
N GLY A 125 13.14 15.26 7.98
CA GLY A 125 12.29 16.26 7.34
C GLY A 125 11.62 17.20 8.33
N PRO A 126 11.11 18.36 7.88
CA PRO A 126 10.37 19.30 8.71
C PRO A 126 8.88 18.94 8.88
N TRP A 127 8.46 17.76 8.41
CA TRP A 127 7.06 17.39 8.25
C TRP A 127 6.53 16.60 9.44
N ASN A 128 5.25 16.79 9.75
CA ASN A 128 4.52 15.91 10.66
C ASN A 128 3.69 14.93 9.83
N VAL A 129 4.06 13.66 9.86
CA VAL A 129 3.55 12.65 8.93
C VAL A 129 2.85 11.53 9.70
N ALA A 130 1.64 11.19 9.26
CA ALA A 130 0.97 9.96 9.64
C ALA A 130 1.14 8.94 8.51
N VAL A 131 1.50 7.70 8.86
CA VAL A 131 1.63 6.59 7.91
C VAL A 131 0.43 5.66 8.08
N ILE A 132 -0.21 5.29 6.98
CA ILE A 132 -1.37 4.40 6.95
C ILE A 132 -1.07 3.27 5.98
N ALA A 133 -1.10 2.02 6.47
CA ALA A 133 -1.15 0.84 5.63
C ALA A 133 -2.60 0.36 5.49
N THR A 134 -2.93 -0.19 4.32
CA THR A 134 -4.27 -0.65 3.98
C THR A 134 -4.21 -2.07 3.42
N GLY A 135 -5.36 -2.74 3.35
CA GLY A 135 -5.48 -4.14 2.92
C GLY A 135 -5.30 -5.14 4.06
N GLY A 136 -5.64 -6.40 3.78
CA GLY A 136 -5.63 -7.52 4.71
C GLY A 136 -6.90 -7.64 5.57
N LEU A 137 -6.96 -8.57 6.52
CA LEU A 137 -5.94 -9.61 6.77
C LEU A 137 -6.18 -10.83 5.87
N SER A 138 -6.31 -12.05 6.41
CA SER A 138 -6.50 -13.24 5.60
C SER A 138 -7.82 -13.24 4.80
N HIS A 139 -7.70 -13.27 3.48
CA HIS A 139 -8.83 -13.47 2.57
C HIS A 139 -8.34 -14.04 1.25
N PHE A 140 -9.23 -14.75 0.55
CA PHE A 140 -8.91 -15.40 -0.73
C PHE A 140 -9.76 -14.77 -1.84
N PRO A 141 -9.16 -13.96 -2.72
CA PRO A 141 -9.87 -13.37 -3.85
C PRO A 141 -10.23 -14.45 -4.89
N GLU A 142 -11.01 -14.08 -5.90
CA GLU A 142 -11.59 -14.97 -6.91
C GLU A 142 -10.58 -15.89 -7.62
N LEU A 143 -9.30 -15.51 -7.68
CA LEU A 143 -8.22 -16.36 -8.21
C LEU A 143 -8.01 -17.66 -7.42
N SER A 144 -8.51 -17.74 -6.19
CA SER A 144 -8.52 -18.93 -5.33
C SER A 144 -9.94 -19.46 -5.11
N LEU A 145 -10.67 -19.74 -6.21
CA LEU A 145 -12.10 -20.11 -6.22
C LEU A 145 -12.53 -21.10 -5.12
N ALA A 146 -11.73 -22.13 -4.84
CA ALA A 146 -12.04 -23.13 -3.81
C ALA A 146 -12.05 -22.59 -2.36
N ARG A 147 -11.50 -21.39 -2.14
CA ARG A 147 -11.31 -20.78 -0.83
C ARG A 147 -11.97 -19.41 -0.69
N VAL A 148 -12.65 -18.92 -1.73
CA VAL A 148 -13.39 -17.66 -1.68
C VAL A 148 -14.37 -17.69 -0.49
N GLY A 149 -14.36 -16.60 0.29
CA GLY A 149 -15.17 -16.48 1.51
C GLY A 149 -14.58 -17.14 2.76
N THR A 150 -13.37 -17.72 2.68
CA THR A 150 -12.64 -18.24 3.86
C THR A 150 -11.59 -17.25 4.36
N SER A 151 -11.21 -17.42 5.63
CA SER A 151 -10.13 -16.68 6.30
C SER A 151 -9.30 -17.64 7.16
N ASP A 152 -8.04 -17.29 7.39
CA ASP A 152 -7.10 -17.96 8.29
C ASP A 152 -6.96 -17.14 9.58
N VAL A 153 -7.94 -17.30 10.48
CA VAL A 153 -8.01 -16.54 11.72
C VAL A 153 -6.84 -16.86 12.67
N GLU A 154 -6.28 -18.07 12.59
CA GLU A 154 -5.11 -18.45 13.40
C GLU A 154 -3.89 -17.65 12.95
N PHE A 155 -3.65 -17.59 11.63
CA PHE A 155 -2.59 -16.77 11.07
C PHE A 155 -2.76 -15.30 11.41
N ASP A 156 -3.97 -14.76 11.27
CA ASP A 156 -4.26 -13.35 11.57
C ASP A 156 -3.94 -13.00 13.03
N ARG A 157 -4.39 -13.83 13.98
CA ARG A 157 -4.09 -13.63 15.42
C ARG A 157 -2.60 -13.69 15.70
N ARG A 158 -1.89 -14.61 15.05
CA ARG A 158 -0.43 -14.75 15.22
C ARG A 158 0.31 -13.50 14.75
N VAL A 159 -0.02 -13.00 13.55
CA VAL A 159 0.59 -11.79 12.97
C VAL A 159 0.28 -10.55 13.80
N ILE A 160 -0.99 -10.35 14.21
CA ILE A 160 -1.36 -9.24 15.11
C ILE A 160 -0.57 -9.33 16.42
N GLY A 161 -0.43 -10.53 16.98
CA GLY A 161 0.36 -10.74 18.20
C GLY A 161 1.82 -10.34 18.02
N TRP A 162 2.44 -10.68 16.88
CA TRP A 162 3.80 -10.24 16.56
C TRP A 162 3.92 -8.72 16.41
N MET A 163 2.96 -8.07 15.75
CA MET A 163 2.93 -6.61 15.61
C MET A 163 2.85 -5.92 16.97
N GLN A 164 1.94 -6.36 17.84
CA GLN A 164 1.76 -5.79 19.18
C GLN A 164 3.00 -5.89 20.06
N ARG A 165 3.80 -6.94 19.88
CA ARG A 165 5.01 -7.20 20.66
C ARG A 165 6.29 -6.69 19.99
N GLY A 166 6.20 -6.07 18.81
CA GLY A 166 7.36 -5.61 18.06
C GLY A 166 8.27 -6.76 17.58
N GLU A 167 7.72 -7.94 17.30
CA GLU A 167 8.48 -9.11 16.84
C GLU A 167 8.83 -9.01 15.34
N HIS A 168 9.62 -8.01 14.97
CA HIS A 168 9.95 -7.71 13.57
C HIS A 168 10.71 -8.85 12.87
N ALA A 169 11.51 -9.63 13.62
CA ALA A 169 12.20 -10.80 13.06
C ALA A 169 11.20 -11.85 12.53
N SER A 170 10.14 -12.12 13.29
CA SER A 170 9.08 -13.06 12.90
C SER A 170 8.32 -12.56 11.66
N LEU A 171 7.99 -11.27 11.64
CA LEU A 171 7.26 -10.63 10.55
C LEU A 171 8.07 -10.58 9.24
N THR A 172 9.33 -10.19 9.32
CA THR A 172 10.21 -10.05 8.15
C THR A 172 10.69 -11.39 7.58
N ALA A 173 10.59 -12.47 8.37
CA ALA A 173 10.88 -13.83 7.94
C ALA A 173 9.73 -14.49 7.15
N LEU A 174 8.52 -13.91 7.15
CA LEU A 174 7.39 -14.43 6.39
C LEU A 174 7.71 -14.55 4.91
N THR A 175 7.52 -15.76 4.37
CA THR A 175 7.77 -16.05 2.96
C THR A 175 6.55 -15.74 2.10
N THR A 176 6.78 -15.43 0.82
CA THR A 176 5.71 -15.28 -0.17
C THR A 176 4.81 -16.51 -0.24
N LYS A 177 5.36 -17.71 -0.03
CA LYS A 177 4.60 -18.97 -0.01
C LYS A 177 3.65 -19.04 1.17
N GLU A 178 4.09 -18.63 2.36
CA GLU A 178 3.23 -18.59 3.55
C GLU A 178 2.12 -17.55 3.37
N LEU A 179 2.46 -16.33 2.94
CA LEU A 179 1.47 -15.28 2.68
C LEU A 179 0.42 -15.72 1.65
N HIS A 180 0.83 -16.46 0.61
CA HIS A 180 -0.09 -17.05 -0.35
C HIS A 180 -0.98 -18.13 0.26
N ALA A 181 -0.39 -19.05 1.04
CA ALA A 181 -1.13 -20.13 1.68
C ALA A 181 -2.19 -19.61 2.67
N THR A 182 -1.99 -18.43 3.26
CA THR A 182 -2.87 -17.84 4.27
C THR A 182 -3.75 -16.72 3.72
N GLY A 183 -3.62 -16.37 2.43
CA GLY A 183 -4.43 -15.29 1.83
C GLY A 183 -4.07 -13.92 2.37
N SER A 184 -2.82 -13.73 2.77
CA SER A 184 -2.35 -12.54 3.51
C SER A 184 -1.33 -11.74 2.70
N HIS A 185 -1.43 -11.73 1.38
CA HIS A 185 -0.49 -11.04 0.50
C HIS A 185 -0.37 -9.54 0.81
N GLU A 186 -1.48 -8.89 1.13
CA GLU A 186 -1.53 -7.47 1.45
C GLU A 186 -0.85 -7.11 2.77
N LEU A 187 -0.44 -8.11 3.57
CA LEU A 187 0.40 -7.90 4.76
C LEU A 187 1.73 -7.21 4.42
N LEU A 188 2.18 -7.30 3.17
CA LEU A 188 3.36 -6.57 2.69
C LEU A 188 3.22 -5.04 2.81
N ASN A 189 2.00 -4.49 2.73
CA ASN A 189 1.75 -3.06 2.99
C ASN A 189 2.05 -2.72 4.45
N TRP A 190 1.65 -3.59 5.38
CA TRP A 190 1.89 -3.41 6.81
C TRP A 190 3.37 -3.52 7.16
N MET A 191 4.15 -4.28 6.40
CA MET A 191 5.60 -4.31 6.58
C MET A 191 6.23 -2.94 6.31
N VAL A 192 5.67 -2.12 5.42
CA VAL A 192 6.15 -0.75 5.18
C VAL A 192 5.79 0.20 6.34
N LEU A 193 4.69 -0.08 7.06
CA LEU A 193 4.22 0.73 8.18
C LEU A 193 5.03 0.50 9.47
N LEU A 194 5.40 -0.75 9.74
CA LEU A 194 6.09 -1.19 10.97
C LEU A 194 7.58 -0.84 10.95
#